data_AF-A0A0K0DJ22-F1
#
_entry.id   AF-A0A0K0DJ22-F1
#
_cell.length_a   1.000
_cell.length_b   1.000
_cell.length_c   1.000
_cell.angle_alpha   90.00
_cell.angle_beta   90.00
_cell.angle_gamma   90.00
#
_symmetry.space_group_name_H-M   'P 1'
#
loop_
_entity.id
_entity.type
_entity.pdbx_description
1 polymer ?
#
loop_
_entity_poly.entity_id
_entity_poly.type
_entity_poly.pdbx_seq_one_letter_code
_entity_poly.pdbx_strand_id
1 'polypeptide(L)'
;MYSKNDEVLRRNFASLENNLFIGKAFGSRGICCRIFWMSYKKEQKKDNEPLTCVIVADSYDARFAPLLTTCLQTICNVPLIYYTLSWIMRTEIRKVLLVVSEKNSDLLKKVERSWSHCFESFSVISCKDANSVGDALRELDSRGLLTGDFLLLSNPATFTSATLQAQIAAFRCRRIENKNNVMTLIYSDLKTAKNAVIGIEASKAKFARKPDFISNTVIRRDILDSGVALCSLNIAAQFSDNFDFQHRDDVIRDILVNEEILLQNIHVEILDPFEAAFFPNFLVHLMRCYSGPNSLLVNCIIGEKCVIGADCRIVDAVLGNGIRIPDGTNLQKQSIISSEVCHESLIIMMHNLILEINSSKLAYNISMEDVAKYVFFAFLCLPGNDSWIKLKELCQKWILLLQNYYKPKKSQIQLLLAIEVNVNVCNQLFVYYL
;
A
#
# COMPACT_ATOMS: atom_id res chain seq x y z
N MET A 1 -25.33 27.07 4.99
CA MET A 1 -24.98 26.29 3.79
C MET A 1 -24.18 25.01 4.05
N TYR A 2 -23.91 24.61 5.31
CA TYR A 2 -23.16 23.38 5.61
C TYR A 2 -24.03 22.12 5.87
N SER A 3 -25.36 22.23 6.03
CA SER A 3 -26.16 21.08 6.48
C SER A 3 -26.68 20.14 5.37
N LYS A 4 -26.65 20.55 4.08
CA LYS A 4 -27.15 19.70 2.98
C LYS A 4 -26.17 18.62 2.52
N ASN A 5 -24.87 18.79 2.74
CA ASN A 5 -23.86 17.79 2.36
C ASN A 5 -23.75 16.65 3.39
N ASP A 6 -24.03 16.92 4.66
CA ASP A 6 -24.06 15.90 5.73
C ASP A 6 -25.26 14.94 5.58
N GLU A 7 -26.41 15.41 5.08
CA GLU A 7 -27.56 14.54 4.82
C GLU A 7 -27.33 13.57 3.65
N VAL A 8 -26.56 13.98 2.63
CA VAL A 8 -26.20 13.13 1.50
C VAL A 8 -25.21 12.05 1.91
N LEU A 9 -24.21 12.40 2.72
CA LEU A 9 -23.27 11.44 3.30
C LEU A 9 -23.98 10.47 4.25
N ARG A 10 -24.86 10.95 5.15
CA ARG A 10 -25.66 10.08 6.03
C ARG A 10 -26.61 9.15 5.27
N ARG A 11 -27.21 9.59 4.16
CA ARG A 11 -28.04 8.73 3.30
C ARG A 11 -27.22 7.67 2.56
N ASN A 12 -26.01 8.02 2.10
CA ASN A 12 -25.12 7.07 1.44
C ASN A 12 -24.57 6.03 2.44
N PHE A 13 -24.28 6.42 3.68
CA PHE A 13 -23.92 5.50 4.77
C PHE A 13 -25.10 4.62 5.21
N ALA A 14 -26.31 5.16 5.32
CA ALA A 14 -27.51 4.38 5.62
C ALA A 14 -27.88 3.39 4.49
N SER A 15 -27.57 3.73 3.23
CA SER A 15 -27.68 2.81 2.09
C SER A 15 -26.63 1.69 2.12
N LEU A 16 -25.44 1.95 2.66
CA LEU A 16 -24.41 0.94 2.92
C LEU A 16 -24.79 0.02 4.10
N GLU A 17 -25.35 0.57 5.18
CA GLU A 17 -25.87 -0.24 6.31
C GLU A 17 -27.06 -1.13 5.91
N ASN A 18 -27.97 -0.64 5.07
CA ASN A 18 -29.13 -1.42 4.63
C ASN A 18 -28.78 -2.52 3.61
N ASN A 19 -27.66 -2.40 2.88
CA ASN A 19 -27.17 -3.43 1.95
C ASN A 19 -26.11 -4.36 2.58
N LEU A 20 -25.58 -3.99 3.75
CA LEU A 20 -24.69 -4.83 4.55
C LEU A 20 -25.49 -5.43 5.71
N PHE A 21 -26.37 -6.40 5.42
CA PHE A 21 -27.04 -7.19 6.45
C PHE A 21 -26.02 -8.09 7.18
N ILE A 22 -25.23 -7.51 8.07
CA ILE A 22 -24.56 -8.23 9.16
C ILE A 22 -25.41 -7.97 10.41
N GLY A 23 -26.54 -8.67 10.46
CA GLY A 23 -27.44 -8.66 11.60
C GLY A 23 -26.73 -9.18 12.86
N LYS A 24 -26.92 -8.47 13.97
CA LYS A 24 -26.51 -8.82 15.34
C LYS A 24 -26.63 -10.33 15.64
N ALA A 25 -25.50 -11.00 15.76
CA ALA A 25 -25.42 -12.32 16.39
C ALA A 25 -24.04 -12.53 17.05
N PHE A 26 -23.69 -11.68 18.02
CA PHE A 26 -22.65 -12.02 19.00
C PHE A 26 -23.33 -12.36 20.33
N GLY A 27 -23.91 -13.56 20.36
CA GLY A 27 -24.34 -14.25 21.56
C GLY A 27 -23.48 -15.50 21.73
N SER A 28 -22.93 -15.68 22.91
CA SER A 28 -22.06 -16.77 23.33
C SER A 28 -22.73 -18.15 23.18
N ARG A 29 -22.41 -18.86 22.09
CA ARG A 29 -22.25 -20.32 21.92
C ARG A 29 -22.32 -20.65 20.43
N GLY A 30 -21.44 -21.53 19.96
CA GLY A 30 -21.17 -21.77 18.54
C GLY A 30 -22.42 -22.07 17.70
N ILE A 31 -22.56 -21.35 16.59
CA ILE A 31 -23.53 -21.65 15.52
C ILE A 31 -22.85 -21.40 14.17
N CYS A 32 -22.93 -22.43 13.33
CA CYS A 32 -22.50 -22.50 11.94
C CYS A 32 -23.16 -21.40 11.09
N CYS A 33 -22.39 -20.59 10.37
CA CYS A 33 -22.91 -19.60 9.43
C CYS A 33 -23.64 -20.28 8.26
N ARG A 34 -24.97 -20.36 8.35
CA ARG A 34 -25.84 -20.62 7.20
C ARG A 34 -25.99 -19.32 6.41
N ILE A 35 -25.09 -19.10 5.45
CA ILE A 35 -25.21 -18.03 4.46
C ILE A 35 -26.31 -18.47 3.46
N PHE A 36 -27.29 -17.60 3.24
CA PHE A 36 -28.43 -17.85 2.36
C PHE A 36 -27.94 -18.11 0.93
N TRP A 37 -28.23 -19.31 0.42
CA TRP A 37 -27.93 -19.74 -0.94
C TRP A 37 -28.99 -19.17 -1.89
N MET A 38 -28.65 -18.12 -2.64
CA MET A 38 -29.44 -17.72 -3.81
C MET A 38 -28.96 -18.53 -5.02
N SER A 39 -29.77 -19.50 -5.42
CA SER A 39 -29.51 -20.37 -6.57
C SER A 39 -29.46 -19.53 -7.85
N TYR A 40 -28.26 -19.32 -8.39
CA TYR A 40 -28.05 -18.66 -9.68
C TYR A 40 -28.53 -19.61 -10.80
N LYS A 41 -29.55 -19.20 -11.57
CA LYS A 41 -29.95 -19.93 -12.78
C LYS A 41 -28.90 -19.68 -13.87
N LYS A 42 -28.33 -20.77 -14.39
CA LYS A 42 -27.30 -20.79 -15.43
C LYS A 42 -27.94 -20.40 -16.77
N GLU A 43 -27.73 -19.17 -17.23
CA GLU A 43 -27.96 -18.83 -18.63
C GLU A 43 -26.78 -19.33 -19.46
N GLN A 44 -27.04 -20.19 -20.44
CA GLN A 44 -26.03 -20.68 -21.37
C GLN A 44 -25.60 -19.56 -22.32
N LYS A 45 -24.32 -19.17 -22.26
CA LYS A 45 -23.63 -18.40 -23.29
C LYS A 45 -22.35 -19.12 -23.70
N LYS A 46 -22.06 -19.08 -25.01
CA LYS A 46 -20.91 -19.66 -25.73
C LYS A 46 -19.61 -19.69 -24.89
N ASP A 47 -18.90 -20.83 -25.00
CA ASP A 47 -17.59 -21.13 -24.39
C ASP A 47 -16.60 -19.96 -24.48
N ASN A 48 -16.62 -19.08 -23.49
CA ASN A 48 -15.50 -18.22 -23.16
C ASN A 48 -14.89 -18.79 -21.90
N GLU A 49 -13.57 -19.02 -21.91
CA GLU A 49 -12.87 -19.46 -20.71
C GLU A 49 -13.14 -18.50 -19.55
N PRO A 50 -13.49 -19.03 -18.36
CA PRO A 50 -13.78 -18.19 -17.21
C PRO A 50 -12.53 -17.43 -16.80
N LEU A 51 -12.68 -16.13 -16.53
CA LEU A 51 -11.57 -15.32 -16.01
C LEU A 51 -11.08 -15.89 -14.70
N THR A 52 -9.76 -15.98 -14.55
CA THR A 52 -9.13 -16.33 -13.27
C THR A 52 -8.88 -15.05 -12.48
N CYS A 53 -9.26 -14.98 -11.20
CA CYS A 53 -8.86 -13.87 -10.32
C CYS A 53 -7.52 -14.20 -9.67
N VAL A 54 -6.51 -13.37 -9.90
CA VAL A 54 -5.22 -13.42 -9.23
C VAL A 54 -5.19 -12.33 -8.16
N ILE A 55 -5.10 -12.76 -6.91
CA ILE A 55 -5.02 -11.86 -5.76
C ILE A 55 -3.62 -11.97 -5.19
N VAL A 56 -2.82 -10.90 -5.31
CA VAL A 56 -1.54 -10.82 -4.62
C VAL A 56 -1.84 -10.45 -3.17
N ALA A 57 -1.58 -11.39 -2.26
CA ALA A 57 -2.00 -11.31 -0.87
C ALA A 57 -1.01 -10.56 0.02
N ASP A 58 0.23 -10.41 -0.41
CA ASP A 58 1.21 -9.60 0.32
C ASP A 58 1.18 -8.15 -0.17
N SER A 59 1.32 -7.22 0.77
CA SER A 59 1.51 -5.81 0.46
C SER A 59 3.00 -5.53 0.40
N TYR A 60 3.52 -5.25 -0.80
CA TYR A 60 4.91 -4.88 -1.02
C TYR A 60 5.17 -3.36 -0.88
N ASP A 61 4.16 -2.62 -0.40
CA ASP A 61 4.24 -1.17 -0.24
C ASP A 61 4.78 -0.78 1.13
N ALA A 62 6.00 -0.22 1.15
CA ALA A 62 6.67 0.24 2.36
C ALA A 62 5.92 1.38 3.07
N ARG A 63 5.03 2.13 2.40
CA ARG A 63 4.27 3.24 3.00
C ARG A 63 3.34 2.79 4.12
N PHE A 64 2.94 1.53 4.09
CA PHE A 64 2.08 0.95 5.10
C PHE A 64 2.83 0.03 6.06
N ALA A 65 4.16 -0.07 5.97
CA ALA A 65 4.95 -0.69 7.02
C ALA A 65 5.01 0.27 8.23
N PRO A 66 4.68 -0.16 9.46
CA PRO A 66 4.43 -1.54 9.92
C PRO A 66 2.94 -1.92 10.02
N LEU A 67 2.03 -1.05 9.57
CA LEU A 67 0.60 -1.14 9.78
C LEU A 67 -0.15 -2.15 8.90
N LEU A 68 0.33 -2.53 7.70
CA LEU A 68 -0.35 -3.48 6.79
C LEU A 68 0.67 -4.47 6.21
N THR A 69 1.32 -5.22 7.09
CA THR A 69 2.30 -6.24 6.68
C THR A 69 1.65 -7.52 6.16
N THR A 70 0.36 -7.75 6.44
CA THR A 70 -0.37 -8.95 5.99
C THR A 70 -1.81 -8.65 5.56
N CYS A 71 -2.32 -9.40 4.58
CA CYS A 71 -3.74 -9.37 4.16
C CYS A 71 -4.75 -9.85 5.22
N LEU A 72 -4.27 -10.32 6.38
CA LEU A 72 -5.09 -10.73 7.51
C LEU A 72 -5.29 -9.63 8.54
N GLN A 73 -4.70 -8.45 8.32
CA GLN A 73 -5.09 -7.27 9.07
C GLN A 73 -6.61 -7.13 9.02
N THR A 74 -7.23 -6.86 10.16
CA THR A 74 -8.67 -6.72 10.26
C THR A 74 -9.08 -5.27 9.99
N ILE A 75 -10.25 -5.11 9.38
CA ILE A 75 -11.04 -3.88 9.34
C ILE A 75 -12.44 -4.25 9.85
N CYS A 76 -13.00 -3.45 10.75
CA CYS A 76 -14.22 -3.79 11.50
C CYS A 76 -14.21 -5.22 12.12
N ASN A 77 -13.07 -5.71 12.60
CA ASN A 77 -12.87 -7.10 13.10
C ASN A 77 -13.04 -8.20 12.03
N VAL A 78 -12.99 -7.86 10.75
CA VAL A 78 -13.03 -8.80 9.62
C VAL A 78 -11.71 -8.69 8.85
N PRO A 79 -10.99 -9.80 8.59
CA PRO A 79 -9.77 -9.75 7.79
C PRO A 79 -9.99 -9.07 6.43
N LEU A 80 -9.04 -8.21 6.02
CA LEU A 80 -9.07 -7.47 4.77
C LEU A 80 -9.40 -8.36 3.57
N ILE A 81 -8.72 -9.50 3.48
CA ILE A 81 -8.91 -10.45 2.40
C ILE A 81 -10.36 -10.96 2.30
N TYR A 82 -11.13 -11.02 3.39
CA TYR A 82 -12.52 -11.47 3.36
C TYR A 82 -13.44 -10.48 2.68
N TYR A 83 -13.16 -9.17 2.74
CA TYR A 83 -13.91 -8.18 1.97
C TYR A 83 -13.69 -8.38 0.47
N THR A 84 -12.43 -8.57 0.07
CA THR A 84 -12.07 -8.85 -1.32
C THR A 84 -12.69 -10.14 -1.81
N LEU A 85 -12.61 -11.23 -1.06
CA LEU A 85 -13.22 -12.51 -1.43
C LEU A 85 -14.76 -12.42 -1.49
N SER A 86 -15.39 -11.76 -0.51
CA SER A 86 -16.84 -11.51 -0.53
C SER A 86 -17.26 -10.70 -1.76
N TRP A 87 -16.44 -9.73 -2.16
CA TRP A 87 -16.68 -8.98 -3.38
C TRP A 87 -16.53 -9.86 -4.63
N ILE A 88 -15.47 -10.65 -4.75
CA ILE A 88 -15.27 -11.55 -5.91
C ILE A 88 -16.44 -12.53 -6.06
N MET A 89 -17.03 -13.02 -4.96
CA MET A 89 -18.24 -13.86 -5.01
C MET A 89 -19.44 -13.17 -5.67
N ARG A 90 -19.52 -11.83 -5.62
CA ARG A 90 -20.58 -11.03 -6.27
C ARG A 90 -20.32 -10.79 -7.76
N THR A 91 -19.12 -11.12 -8.25
CA THR A 91 -18.77 -11.05 -9.67
C THR A 91 -19.08 -12.37 -10.38
N GLU A 92 -18.87 -12.44 -11.69
CA GLU A 92 -18.97 -13.68 -12.46
C GLU A 92 -17.73 -14.59 -12.37
N ILE A 93 -16.69 -14.18 -11.63
CA ILE A 93 -15.45 -14.95 -11.51
C ILE A 93 -15.67 -16.15 -10.57
N ARG A 94 -15.16 -17.32 -10.99
CA ARG A 94 -15.32 -18.60 -10.28
C ARG A 94 -14.00 -19.29 -9.93
N LYS A 95 -12.91 -18.91 -10.59
CA LYS A 95 -11.55 -19.43 -10.32
C LYS A 95 -10.72 -18.33 -9.66
N VAL A 96 -10.17 -18.61 -8.49
CA VAL A 96 -9.40 -17.66 -7.68
C VAL A 96 -8.07 -18.27 -7.28
N LEU A 97 -6.99 -17.55 -7.57
CA LEU A 97 -5.62 -17.86 -7.19
C LEU A 97 -5.16 -16.80 -6.19
N LEU A 98 -4.89 -17.22 -4.96
CA LEU A 98 -4.35 -16.36 -3.90
C LEU A 98 -2.84 -16.56 -3.83
N VAL A 99 -2.07 -15.56 -4.25
CA VAL A 99 -0.61 -15.64 -4.33
C VAL A 99 0.00 -15.01 -3.09
N VAL A 100 0.88 -15.74 -2.42
CA VAL A 100 1.46 -15.32 -1.15
C VAL A 100 2.91 -15.80 -1.04
N SER A 101 3.74 -15.00 -0.38
CA SER A 101 5.08 -15.35 0.05
C SER A 101 5.04 -16.53 1.00
N GLU A 102 6.05 -17.39 0.94
CA GLU A 102 6.20 -18.57 1.78
C GLU A 102 6.10 -18.24 3.27
N LYS A 103 6.60 -17.05 3.67
CA LYS A 103 6.52 -16.53 5.04
C LYS A 103 5.08 -16.46 5.59
N ASN A 104 4.11 -16.14 4.73
CA ASN A 104 2.70 -15.95 5.10
C ASN A 104 1.80 -17.11 4.63
N SER A 105 2.37 -18.15 4.01
CA SER A 105 1.62 -19.24 3.37
C SER A 105 0.73 -20.02 4.36
N ASP A 106 1.23 -20.33 5.56
CA ASP A 106 0.48 -21.09 6.57
C ASP A 106 -0.73 -20.34 7.11
N LEU A 107 -0.66 -19.01 7.14
CA LEU A 107 -1.77 -18.15 7.54
C LEU A 107 -2.92 -18.25 6.52
N LEU A 108 -2.60 -18.25 5.22
CA LEU A 108 -3.58 -18.30 4.15
C LEU A 108 -4.11 -19.70 3.84
N LYS A 109 -3.40 -20.78 4.20
CA LYS A 109 -3.97 -22.14 4.19
C LYS A 109 -5.24 -22.26 5.05
N LYS A 110 -5.37 -21.47 6.13
CA LYS A 110 -6.62 -21.40 6.92
C LYS A 110 -7.75 -20.73 6.14
N VAL A 111 -7.42 -19.68 5.39
CA VAL A 111 -8.37 -18.99 4.49
C VAL A 111 -8.82 -19.93 3.39
N GLU A 112 -7.91 -20.68 2.78
CA GLU A 112 -8.20 -21.70 1.76
C GLU A 112 -9.25 -22.70 2.23
N ARG A 113 -9.06 -23.29 3.42
CA ARG A 113 -10.03 -24.23 4.00
C ARG A 113 -11.41 -23.62 4.23
N SER A 114 -11.45 -22.31 4.53
CA SER A 114 -12.68 -21.60 4.88
C SER A 114 -13.42 -21.07 3.64
N TRP A 115 -12.74 -20.85 2.53
CA TRP A 115 -13.31 -20.22 1.33
C TRP A 115 -13.32 -21.13 0.09
N SER A 116 -12.70 -22.31 0.15
CA SER A 116 -12.63 -23.24 -0.98
C SER A 116 -13.99 -23.63 -1.55
N HIS A 117 -15.01 -23.74 -0.69
CA HIS A 117 -16.38 -24.10 -1.07
C HIS A 117 -17.18 -22.94 -1.69
N CYS A 118 -16.67 -21.71 -1.63
CA CYS A 118 -17.33 -20.52 -2.18
C CYS A 118 -17.06 -20.32 -3.68
N PHE A 119 -16.10 -21.06 -4.25
CA PHE A 119 -15.62 -20.90 -5.63
C PHE A 119 -15.53 -22.27 -6.31
N GLU A 120 -15.56 -22.31 -7.65
CA GLU A 120 -15.36 -23.56 -8.40
C GLU A 120 -13.92 -24.03 -8.30
N SER A 121 -12.98 -23.09 -8.24
CA SER A 121 -11.56 -23.35 -8.01
C SER A 121 -11.00 -22.24 -7.12
N PHE A 122 -10.40 -22.64 -6.00
CA PHE A 122 -9.73 -21.74 -5.07
C PHE A 122 -8.43 -22.40 -4.62
N SER A 123 -7.30 -21.76 -4.87
CA SER A 123 -6.00 -22.29 -4.48
C SER A 123 -5.09 -21.21 -3.93
N VAL A 124 -4.38 -21.53 -2.85
CA VAL A 124 -3.31 -20.69 -2.30
C VAL A 124 -1.97 -21.14 -2.89
N ILE A 125 -1.25 -20.19 -3.48
CA ILE A 125 0.02 -20.43 -4.15
C ILE A 125 1.11 -19.77 -3.33
N SER A 126 1.99 -20.60 -2.77
CA SER A 126 3.16 -20.17 -2.02
C SER A 126 4.34 -19.90 -2.95
N CYS A 127 4.90 -18.70 -2.83
CA CYS A 127 6.02 -18.16 -3.59
C CYS A 127 7.24 -17.98 -2.68
N LYS A 128 8.38 -18.59 -3.01
CA LYS A 128 9.52 -18.68 -2.08
C LYS A 128 10.19 -17.32 -1.81
N ASP A 129 10.32 -16.49 -2.85
CA ASP A 129 11.07 -15.23 -2.78
C ASP A 129 10.33 -14.04 -3.45
N ALA A 130 8.99 -14.05 -3.44
CA ALA A 130 8.23 -12.95 -4.02
C ALA A 130 8.27 -11.70 -3.14
N ASN A 131 8.94 -10.64 -3.61
CA ASN A 131 9.02 -9.32 -2.96
C ASN A 131 8.29 -8.23 -3.77
N SER A 132 7.64 -8.61 -4.85
CA SER A 132 6.93 -7.70 -5.75
C SER A 132 5.76 -8.41 -6.45
N VAL A 133 4.85 -7.63 -7.03
CA VAL A 133 3.74 -8.16 -7.85
C VAL A 133 4.30 -8.88 -9.09
N GLY A 134 5.41 -8.39 -9.65
CA GLY A 134 6.11 -9.00 -10.76
C GLY A 134 6.67 -10.38 -10.42
N ASP A 135 7.33 -10.53 -9.27
CA ASP A 135 7.84 -11.85 -8.83
C ASP A 135 6.70 -12.87 -8.69
N ALA A 136 5.59 -12.45 -8.09
CA ALA A 136 4.41 -13.29 -7.93
C ALA A 136 3.85 -13.76 -9.29
N LEU A 137 3.69 -12.85 -10.26
CA LEU A 137 3.19 -13.19 -11.59
C LEU A 137 4.17 -14.05 -12.41
N ARG A 138 5.48 -13.78 -12.33
CA ARG A 138 6.53 -14.63 -12.94
C ARG A 138 6.46 -16.06 -12.42
N GLU A 139 6.28 -16.23 -11.12
CA GLU A 139 6.20 -17.56 -10.53
C GLU A 139 4.92 -18.29 -10.96
N LEU A 140 3.79 -17.58 -11.09
CA LEU A 140 2.57 -18.16 -11.64
C LEU A 140 2.73 -18.62 -13.10
N ASP A 141 3.38 -17.79 -13.92
CA ASP A 141 3.64 -18.06 -15.33
C ASP A 141 4.59 -19.25 -15.52
N SER A 142 5.71 -19.27 -14.79
CA SER A 142 6.68 -20.39 -14.82
C SER A 142 6.08 -21.73 -14.38
N ARG A 143 5.07 -21.71 -13.50
CA ARG A 143 4.33 -22.89 -13.07
C ARG A 143 3.15 -23.25 -13.99
N GLY A 144 2.87 -22.44 -15.02
CA GLY A 144 1.76 -22.65 -15.96
C GLY A 144 0.37 -22.56 -15.31
N LEU A 145 0.23 -21.80 -14.21
CA LEU A 145 -1.02 -21.72 -13.44
C LEU A 145 -2.02 -20.72 -14.05
N LEU A 146 -1.53 -19.80 -14.88
CA LEU A 146 -2.32 -18.89 -15.68
C LEU A 146 -2.45 -19.44 -17.09
N THR A 147 -3.67 -19.78 -17.50
CA THR A 147 -3.94 -20.39 -18.80
C THR A 147 -4.71 -19.47 -19.74
N GLY A 148 -5.24 -18.35 -19.24
CA GLY A 148 -6.07 -17.43 -19.99
C GLY A 148 -6.10 -16.04 -19.36
N ASP A 149 -6.97 -15.18 -19.87
CA ASP A 149 -7.15 -13.83 -19.36
C ASP A 149 -7.57 -13.85 -17.88
N PHE A 150 -7.12 -12.86 -17.10
CA PHE A 150 -7.24 -12.86 -15.65
C PHE A 150 -7.56 -11.47 -15.09
N LEU A 151 -8.21 -11.44 -13.93
CA LEU A 151 -8.38 -10.25 -13.11
C LEU A 151 -7.20 -10.16 -12.13
N LEU A 152 -6.39 -9.12 -12.22
CA LEU A 152 -5.29 -8.85 -11.30
C LEU A 152 -5.75 -7.90 -10.20
N LEU A 153 -5.63 -8.34 -8.95
CA LEU A 153 -5.67 -7.50 -7.77
C LEU A 153 -4.26 -7.41 -7.20
N SER A 154 -3.59 -6.28 -7.44
CA SER A 154 -2.21 -6.04 -6.98
C SER A 154 -2.10 -5.84 -5.47
N ASN A 155 -3.22 -5.66 -4.77
CA ASN A 155 -3.26 -5.47 -3.33
C ASN A 155 -4.46 -6.22 -2.72
N PRO A 156 -4.28 -6.92 -1.59
CA PRO A 156 -5.36 -7.66 -0.94
C PRO A 156 -6.49 -6.79 -0.39
N ALA A 157 -6.24 -5.50 -0.16
CA ALA A 157 -7.18 -4.54 0.43
C ALA A 157 -7.94 -3.73 -0.64
N THR A 158 -8.42 -4.42 -1.67
CA THR A 158 -9.22 -3.81 -2.74
C THR A 158 -10.69 -3.86 -2.35
N PHE A 159 -11.32 -2.69 -2.19
CA PHE A 159 -12.73 -2.56 -1.86
C PHE A 159 -13.50 -2.02 -3.04
N THR A 160 -14.60 -2.68 -3.41
CA THR A 160 -15.51 -2.11 -4.40
C THR A 160 -16.93 -2.59 -4.23
N SER A 161 -17.88 -1.75 -4.62
CA SER A 161 -19.30 -2.07 -4.69
C SER A 161 -19.72 -2.65 -6.06
N ALA A 162 -18.89 -2.44 -7.09
CA ALA A 162 -19.18 -2.76 -8.48
C ALA A 162 -19.12 -4.27 -8.76
N THR A 163 -20.02 -4.78 -9.61
CA THR A 163 -20.01 -6.20 -10.03
C THR A 163 -19.01 -6.49 -11.16
N LEU A 164 -18.47 -5.44 -11.78
CA LEU A 164 -17.61 -5.47 -12.96
C LEU A 164 -18.19 -6.16 -14.20
N GLN A 165 -19.50 -6.48 -14.21
CA GLN A 165 -20.10 -7.26 -15.29
C GLN A 165 -19.99 -6.56 -16.65
N ALA A 166 -20.25 -5.25 -16.69
CA ALA A 166 -20.13 -4.46 -17.91
C ALA A 166 -18.66 -4.34 -18.37
N GLN A 167 -17.74 -4.13 -17.42
CA GLN A 167 -16.32 -3.95 -17.68
C GLN A 167 -15.67 -5.25 -18.18
N ILE A 168 -16.04 -6.39 -17.60
CA ILE A 168 -15.59 -7.72 -18.05
C ILE A 168 -16.13 -8.02 -19.46
N ALA A 169 -17.41 -7.74 -19.72
CA ALA A 169 -18.00 -7.93 -21.04
C ALA A 169 -17.30 -7.05 -22.10
N ALA A 170 -17.09 -5.77 -21.80
CA ALA A 170 -16.38 -4.84 -22.68
C ALA A 170 -14.92 -5.27 -22.94
N PHE A 171 -14.21 -5.71 -21.89
CA PHE A 171 -12.86 -6.27 -22.03
C PHE A 171 -12.86 -7.49 -22.97
N ARG A 172 -13.76 -8.46 -22.77
CA ARG A 172 -13.87 -9.63 -23.66
C ARG A 172 -14.19 -9.25 -25.10
N CYS A 173 -15.14 -8.34 -25.33
CA CYS A 173 -15.46 -7.85 -26.67
C CYS A 173 -14.23 -7.26 -27.36
N ARG A 174 -13.50 -6.38 -26.67
CA ARG A 174 -12.24 -5.80 -27.18
C ARG A 174 -11.18 -6.87 -27.47
N ARG A 175 -11.05 -7.89 -26.61
CA ARG A 175 -10.10 -9.01 -26.81
C ARG A 175 -10.43 -9.83 -28.06
N ILE A 176 -11.71 -10.06 -28.32
CA ILE A 176 -12.19 -10.79 -29.51
C ILE A 176 -11.91 -9.98 -30.78
N GLU A 177 -12.16 -8.67 -30.74
CA GLU A 177 -11.89 -7.77 -31.87
C GLU A 177 -10.39 -7.63 -32.17
N ASN A 178 -9.57 -7.47 -31.12
CA ASN A 178 -8.13 -7.33 -31.27
C ASN A 178 -7.38 -7.93 -30.07
N LYS A 179 -6.58 -8.96 -30.34
CA LYS A 179 -5.74 -9.65 -29.34
C LYS A 179 -4.60 -8.77 -28.80
N ASN A 180 -4.33 -7.62 -29.39
CA ASN A 180 -3.39 -6.65 -28.86
C ASN A 180 -4.01 -5.76 -27.78
N ASN A 181 -5.32 -5.86 -27.50
CA ASN A 181 -5.90 -5.28 -26.29
C ASN A 181 -5.47 -6.15 -25.10
N VAL A 182 -4.46 -5.72 -24.34
CA VAL A 182 -3.81 -6.56 -23.34
C VAL A 182 -4.20 -6.23 -21.91
N MET A 183 -4.66 -5.01 -21.65
CA MET A 183 -5.00 -4.57 -20.30
C MET A 183 -6.17 -3.60 -20.30
N THR A 184 -7.04 -3.69 -19.30
CA THR A 184 -8.06 -2.69 -18.98
C THR A 184 -7.94 -2.30 -17.51
N LEU A 185 -7.62 -1.04 -17.26
CA LEU A 185 -7.47 -0.47 -15.93
C LEU A 185 -8.80 0.09 -15.45
N ILE A 186 -9.17 -0.23 -14.21
CA ILE A 186 -10.42 0.25 -13.61
C ILE A 186 -10.12 1.47 -12.73
N TYR A 187 -10.83 2.57 -12.98
CA TYR A 187 -10.72 3.81 -12.23
C TYR A 187 -12.05 4.19 -11.59
N SER A 188 -11.98 4.85 -10.44
CA SER A 188 -13.14 5.44 -9.77
C SER A 188 -13.21 6.93 -10.03
N ASP A 189 -14.40 7.46 -10.27
CA ASP A 189 -14.62 8.91 -10.37
C ASP A 189 -14.55 9.55 -8.96
N LEU A 190 -13.60 10.48 -8.76
CA LEU A 190 -13.38 11.16 -7.49
C LEU A 190 -14.29 12.36 -7.27
N LYS A 191 -15.08 12.78 -8.26
CA LYS A 191 -15.89 14.01 -8.32
C LYS A 191 -15.09 15.32 -8.09
N THR A 192 -13.84 15.23 -7.64
CA THR A 192 -12.92 16.31 -7.26
C THR A 192 -11.52 15.97 -7.76
N ALA A 193 -10.86 16.95 -8.39
CA ALA A 193 -9.55 16.76 -9.00
C ALA A 193 -8.44 16.57 -7.94
N LYS A 194 -7.58 15.56 -8.14
CA LYS A 194 -6.33 15.32 -7.40
C LYS A 194 -5.12 15.45 -8.34
N ASN A 195 -3.91 15.26 -7.80
CA ASN A 195 -2.64 15.49 -8.51
C ASN A 195 -2.28 14.44 -9.59
N ALA A 196 -3.04 13.34 -9.72
CA ALA A 196 -2.75 12.33 -10.74
C ALA A 196 -3.23 12.80 -12.12
N VAL A 197 -2.42 12.62 -13.16
CA VAL A 197 -2.70 13.06 -14.54
C VAL A 197 -2.66 11.83 -15.45
N ILE A 198 -3.80 11.50 -16.05
CA ILE A 198 -3.89 10.46 -17.09
C ILE A 198 -4.42 11.10 -18.37
N GLY A 199 -3.74 10.85 -19.49
CA GLY A 199 -4.27 11.15 -20.81
C GLY A 199 -5.13 9.99 -21.28
N ILE A 200 -6.36 10.28 -21.72
CA ILE A 200 -7.26 9.28 -22.29
C ILE A 200 -7.62 9.73 -23.70
N GLU A 201 -7.34 8.87 -24.68
CA GLU A 201 -7.73 9.07 -26.08
C GLU A 201 -8.63 7.92 -26.51
N ALA A 202 -9.90 8.18 -26.84
CA ALA A 202 -10.88 7.17 -27.25
C ALA A 202 -10.91 5.92 -26.34
N SER A 203 -10.90 6.12 -25.02
CA SER A 203 -10.88 5.08 -23.98
C SER A 203 -9.56 4.28 -23.85
N LYS A 204 -8.53 4.64 -24.62
CA LYS A 204 -7.16 4.11 -24.45
C LYS A 204 -6.35 4.98 -23.49
N ALA A 205 -5.55 4.34 -22.64
CA ALA A 205 -4.60 5.03 -21.78
C ALA A 205 -3.45 5.58 -22.63
N LYS A 206 -3.05 6.82 -22.39
CA LYS A 206 -1.78 7.39 -22.85
C LYS A 206 -1.09 8.13 -21.70
N PHE A 207 0.18 7.84 -21.49
CA PHE A 207 1.05 8.71 -20.70
C PHE A 207 1.74 9.69 -21.64
N ALA A 208 1.58 10.99 -21.37
CA ALA A 208 2.46 11.98 -21.96
C ALA A 208 3.33 12.58 -20.85
N ARG A 209 4.65 12.56 -21.05
CA ARG A 209 5.49 13.61 -20.49
C ARG A 209 5.08 14.89 -21.21
N LYS A 210 4.76 15.96 -20.48
CA LYS A 210 4.51 17.27 -21.10
C LYS A 210 5.71 17.65 -21.98
N PRO A 211 5.53 18.17 -23.22
CA PRO A 211 4.29 18.56 -23.88
C PRO A 211 4.15 18.03 -25.34
N ASP A 212 3.87 16.74 -25.54
CA ASP A 212 3.50 16.21 -26.86
C ASP A 212 2.08 15.60 -26.84
N PHE A 213 1.10 16.38 -26.38
CA PHE A 213 -0.30 15.96 -26.52
C PHE A 213 -0.78 16.25 -27.95
N ILE A 214 -0.98 15.18 -28.72
CA ILE A 214 -1.72 15.19 -29.98
C ILE A 214 -3.18 15.61 -29.66
N SER A 215 -3.78 16.39 -30.55
CA SER A 215 -5.02 17.19 -30.37
C SER A 215 -6.29 16.48 -29.84
N ASN A 216 -6.31 15.15 -29.73
CA ASN A 216 -7.50 14.38 -29.33
C ASN A 216 -7.43 13.74 -27.93
N THR A 217 -6.37 13.99 -27.15
CA THR A 217 -6.21 13.39 -25.82
C THR A 217 -6.88 14.22 -24.73
N VAL A 218 -7.79 13.61 -23.96
CA VAL A 218 -8.44 14.23 -22.80
C VAL A 218 -7.61 13.97 -21.55
N ILE A 219 -7.13 15.02 -20.90
CA ILE A 219 -6.39 14.90 -19.64
C ILE A 219 -7.38 14.89 -18.47
N ARG A 220 -7.43 13.79 -17.70
CA ARG A 220 -8.25 13.64 -16.51
C ARG A 220 -7.40 13.73 -15.23
N ARG A 221 -7.95 14.37 -14.20
CA ARG A 221 -7.34 14.52 -12.87
C ARG A 221 -8.26 14.15 -11.71
N ASP A 222 -9.49 13.84 -12.05
CA ASP A 222 -10.65 13.58 -11.23
C ASP A 222 -10.95 12.09 -11.14
N ILE A 223 -9.96 11.24 -11.42
CA ILE A 223 -10.08 9.79 -11.38
C ILE A 223 -9.02 9.19 -10.44
N LEU A 224 -9.39 8.11 -9.76
CA LEU A 224 -8.53 7.36 -8.86
C LEU A 224 -8.32 5.96 -9.41
N ASP A 225 -7.05 5.53 -9.47
CA ASP A 225 -6.74 4.14 -9.75
C ASP A 225 -7.31 3.25 -8.64
N SER A 226 -8.01 2.18 -9.01
CA SER A 226 -8.60 1.25 -8.06
C SER A 226 -7.65 0.11 -7.65
N GLY A 227 -6.51 -0.05 -8.33
CA GLY A 227 -5.65 -1.22 -8.18
C GLY A 227 -6.20 -2.50 -8.85
N VAL A 228 -7.36 -2.41 -9.51
CA VAL A 228 -8.00 -3.50 -10.26
C VAL A 228 -7.64 -3.40 -11.74
N ALA A 229 -7.14 -4.49 -12.31
CA ALA A 229 -6.86 -4.57 -13.74
C ALA A 229 -7.36 -5.88 -14.34
N LEU A 230 -8.00 -5.81 -15.50
CA LEU A 230 -8.27 -6.97 -16.36
C LEU A 230 -7.09 -7.13 -17.31
N CYS A 231 -6.46 -8.29 -17.29
CA CYS A 231 -5.21 -8.56 -17.99
C CYS A 231 -5.37 -9.74 -18.95
N SER A 232 -4.72 -9.65 -20.10
CA SER A 232 -4.47 -10.83 -20.93
C SER A 232 -3.28 -11.62 -20.40
N LEU A 233 -3.16 -12.87 -20.84
CA LEU A 233 -2.03 -13.72 -20.49
C LEU A 233 -0.67 -13.11 -20.89
N ASN A 234 -0.63 -12.25 -21.93
CA ASN A 234 0.58 -11.55 -22.36
C ASN A 234 1.19 -10.66 -21.27
N ILE A 235 0.38 -10.16 -20.33
CA ILE A 235 0.88 -9.35 -19.22
C ILE A 235 1.75 -10.20 -18.28
N ALA A 236 1.38 -11.45 -18.03
CA ALA A 236 2.20 -12.37 -17.24
C ALA A 236 3.52 -12.67 -17.96
N ALA A 237 3.47 -12.91 -19.27
CA ALA A 237 4.66 -13.14 -20.09
C ALA A 237 5.62 -11.93 -20.08
N GLN A 238 5.12 -10.70 -20.10
CA GLN A 238 5.96 -9.50 -20.00
C GLN A 238 6.73 -9.41 -18.69
N PHE A 239 6.15 -9.85 -17.58
CA PHE A 239 6.89 -9.94 -16.32
C PHE A 239 7.96 -11.02 -16.38
N SER A 240 7.71 -12.15 -17.06
CA SER A 240 8.68 -13.23 -17.25
C SER A 240 9.85 -12.81 -18.15
N ASP A 241 9.58 -12.04 -19.19
CA ASP A 241 10.60 -11.55 -20.13
C ASP A 241 11.44 -10.41 -19.53
N ASN A 242 10.86 -9.60 -18.64
CA ASN A 242 11.49 -8.42 -18.04
C ASN A 242 11.59 -8.56 -16.51
N PHE A 243 12.73 -9.06 -16.04
CA PHE A 243 12.97 -9.34 -14.62
C PHE A 243 12.99 -8.10 -13.72
N ASP A 244 13.24 -6.92 -14.27
CA ASP A 244 13.27 -5.64 -13.57
C ASP A 244 11.87 -5.07 -13.29
N PHE A 245 10.81 -5.60 -13.90
CA PHE A 245 9.45 -5.19 -13.62
C PHE A 245 8.98 -5.73 -12.26
N GLN A 246 8.66 -4.81 -11.34
CA GLN A 246 8.26 -5.11 -9.98
C GLN A 246 6.75 -4.89 -9.78
N HIS A 247 6.19 -3.89 -10.42
CA HIS A 247 4.80 -3.47 -10.27
C HIS A 247 4.07 -3.46 -11.61
N ARG A 248 2.74 -3.55 -11.56
CA ARG A 248 1.86 -3.41 -12.74
C ARG A 248 2.17 -2.13 -13.53
N ASP A 249 2.53 -1.05 -12.85
CA ASP A 249 2.81 0.25 -13.46
C ASP A 249 4.10 0.27 -14.30
N ASP A 250 5.04 -0.67 -14.07
CA ASP A 250 6.25 -0.81 -14.88
C ASP A 250 5.89 -1.33 -16.28
N VAL A 251 5.04 -2.37 -16.33
CA VAL A 251 4.49 -2.90 -17.58
C VAL A 251 3.65 -1.86 -18.33
N ILE A 252 2.80 -1.12 -17.60
CA ILE A 252 2.01 -0.04 -18.20
C ILE A 252 2.93 1.00 -18.85
N ARG A 253 4.01 1.38 -18.16
CA ARG A 253 4.98 2.34 -18.67
C ARG A 253 5.70 1.80 -19.90
N ASP A 254 6.13 0.55 -19.87
CA ASP A 254 6.84 -0.07 -20.99
C ASP A 254 5.98 -0.13 -22.25
N ILE A 255 4.73 -0.63 -22.15
CA ILE A 255 3.78 -0.67 -23.27
C ILE A 255 3.55 0.72 -23.87
N LEU A 256 3.44 1.75 -23.03
CA LEU A 256 3.14 3.10 -23.48
C LEU A 256 4.36 3.84 -24.02
N VAL A 257 5.57 3.54 -23.55
CA VAL A 257 6.82 4.10 -24.09
C VAL A 257 7.18 3.43 -25.41
N ASN A 258 6.96 2.12 -25.52
CA ASN A 258 7.34 1.30 -26.66
C ASN A 258 6.13 0.93 -27.55
N GLU A 259 5.16 1.86 -27.71
CA GLU A 259 3.91 1.64 -28.45
C GLU A 259 4.16 1.19 -29.90
N GLU A 260 5.18 1.75 -30.58
CA GLU A 260 5.53 1.44 -31.97
C GLU A 260 6.02 -0.01 -32.16
N ILE A 261 6.63 -0.60 -31.13
CA ILE A 261 7.27 -1.91 -31.20
C ILE A 261 6.32 -2.99 -30.66
N LEU A 262 5.73 -2.75 -29.49
CA LEU A 262 4.88 -3.73 -28.82
C LEU A 262 3.51 -3.81 -29.47
N LEU A 263 3.00 -2.70 -30.04
CA LEU A 263 1.69 -2.60 -30.69
C LEU A 263 0.53 -3.10 -29.79
N GLN A 264 0.73 -3.02 -28.47
CA GLN A 264 -0.22 -3.42 -27.44
C GLN A 264 -1.04 -2.23 -26.95
N ASN A 265 -2.30 -2.48 -26.59
CA ASN A 265 -3.25 -1.45 -26.21
C ASN A 265 -3.72 -1.64 -24.76
N ILE A 266 -3.66 -0.56 -24.00
CA ILE A 266 -4.19 -0.46 -22.64
C ILE A 266 -5.44 0.42 -22.67
N HIS A 267 -6.53 -0.06 -22.09
CA HIS A 267 -7.80 0.66 -21.99
C HIS A 267 -8.05 1.14 -20.57
N VAL A 268 -8.85 2.20 -20.44
CA VAL A 268 -9.30 2.73 -19.15
C VAL A 268 -10.82 2.66 -19.09
N GLU A 269 -11.34 2.03 -18.04
CA GLU A 269 -12.76 2.04 -17.71
C GLU A 269 -12.97 2.83 -16.42
N ILE A 270 -13.85 3.81 -16.47
CA ILE A 270 -14.23 4.61 -15.29
C ILE A 270 -15.54 4.04 -14.78
N LEU A 271 -15.58 3.67 -13.50
CA LEU A 271 -16.79 3.20 -12.83
C LEU A 271 -17.85 4.30 -12.77
N ASP A 272 -19.10 3.88 -12.67
CA ASP A 272 -20.21 4.80 -12.48
C ASP A 272 -19.98 5.67 -11.21
N PRO A 273 -20.32 6.97 -11.19
CA PRO A 273 -20.14 7.83 -10.02
C PRO A 273 -20.85 7.41 -8.72
N PHE A 274 -21.77 6.43 -8.78
CA PHE A 274 -22.41 5.78 -7.63
C PHE A 274 -21.69 4.51 -7.17
N GLU A 275 -20.80 3.97 -8.01
CA GLU A 275 -19.91 2.87 -7.68
C GLU A 275 -18.51 3.41 -7.37
N ALA A 276 -17.79 2.71 -6.51
CA ALA A 276 -16.42 3.09 -6.27
C ALA A 276 -15.57 1.87 -5.93
N ALA A 277 -14.36 1.87 -6.47
CA ALA A 277 -13.29 0.94 -6.18
C ALA A 277 -12.09 1.69 -5.60
N PHE A 278 -11.59 1.23 -4.47
CA PHE A 278 -10.49 1.88 -3.75
C PHE A 278 -9.45 0.84 -3.33
N PHE A 279 -8.18 1.24 -3.43
CA PHE A 279 -7.04 0.54 -2.83
C PHE A 279 -6.46 1.39 -1.68
N PRO A 280 -5.67 0.80 -0.77
CA PRO A 280 -5.46 1.34 0.58
C PRO A 280 -4.62 2.62 0.69
N ASN A 281 -4.21 3.27 -0.40
CA ASN A 281 -3.77 4.68 -0.36
C ASN A 281 -4.79 5.61 0.32
N PHE A 282 -6.04 5.16 0.48
CA PHE A 282 -7.11 5.86 1.16
C PHE A 282 -7.85 5.00 2.20
N LEU A 283 -7.17 4.07 2.90
CA LEU A 283 -7.78 3.39 4.05
C LEU A 283 -8.02 4.39 5.19
N VAL A 284 -9.14 5.10 5.11
CA VAL A 284 -9.69 5.97 6.13
C VAL A 284 -11.06 5.39 6.46
N HIS A 285 -11.12 4.32 7.26
CA HIS A 285 -12.15 4.11 8.27
C HIS A 285 -12.05 2.77 9.01
N LEU A 286 -12.39 2.85 10.29
CA LEU A 286 -12.98 1.85 11.18
C LEU A 286 -12.11 0.71 11.69
N MET A 287 -11.79 0.75 13.00
CA MET A 287 -11.75 -0.41 13.89
C MET A 287 -11.95 -0.05 15.37
N ARG A 288 -12.48 -1.02 16.13
CA ARG A 288 -13.01 -0.92 17.50
C ARG A 288 -11.99 -0.45 18.53
N CYS A 289 -12.41 0.47 19.40
CA CYS A 289 -11.64 0.93 20.56
C CYS A 289 -12.48 1.06 21.83
N TYR A 290 -11.82 0.82 22.96
CA TYR A 290 -12.27 1.32 24.25
C TYR A 290 -11.75 2.75 24.39
N SER A 291 -12.68 3.69 24.32
CA SER A 291 -12.41 5.10 24.61
C SER A 291 -12.83 5.38 26.05
N GLY A 292 -11.92 5.94 26.85
CA GLY A 292 -12.25 6.49 28.15
C GLY A 292 -13.33 7.59 28.05
N PRO A 293 -14.06 7.88 29.14
CA PRO A 293 -15.04 8.95 29.16
C PRO A 293 -14.41 10.30 28.75
N ASN A 294 -15.20 11.15 28.08
CA ASN A 294 -14.83 12.50 27.60
C ASN A 294 -13.73 12.59 26.51
N SER A 295 -13.39 11.49 25.84
CA SER A 295 -12.40 11.50 24.76
C SER A 295 -13.04 11.80 23.37
N LEU A 296 -12.42 12.68 22.59
CA LEU A 296 -12.85 13.10 21.25
C LEU A 296 -11.92 12.50 20.17
N LEU A 297 -12.47 11.59 19.36
CA LEU A 297 -11.79 10.94 18.23
C LEU A 297 -12.40 11.42 16.91
N VAL A 298 -11.62 12.05 16.05
CA VAL A 298 -12.08 12.57 14.75
C VAL A 298 -11.17 12.10 13.64
N ASN A 299 -11.71 11.37 12.67
CA ASN A 299 -10.97 10.89 11.50
C ASN A 299 -9.70 10.08 11.86
N CYS A 300 -9.80 9.19 12.85
CA CYS A 300 -8.67 8.40 13.33
C CYS A 300 -8.76 6.93 12.87
N ILE A 301 -7.62 6.32 12.59
CA ILE A 301 -7.47 4.86 12.40
C ILE A 301 -6.98 4.29 13.72
N ILE A 302 -7.57 3.19 14.20
CA ILE A 302 -7.14 2.58 15.45
C ILE A 302 -7.07 1.07 15.33
N GLY A 303 -5.91 0.52 15.63
CA GLY A 303 -5.60 -0.90 15.56
C GLY A 303 -6.23 -1.69 16.70
N GLU A 304 -6.11 -3.01 16.62
CA GLU A 304 -6.66 -3.92 17.62
C GLU A 304 -6.03 -3.72 19.00
N LYS A 305 -6.80 -3.98 20.06
CA LYS A 305 -6.33 -3.97 21.47
C LYS A 305 -5.74 -2.63 21.92
N CYS A 306 -6.15 -1.53 21.31
CA CYS A 306 -5.79 -0.21 21.80
C CYS A 306 -6.61 0.16 23.06
N VAL A 307 -5.95 0.83 24.00
CA VAL A 307 -6.57 1.39 25.21
C VAL A 307 -6.38 2.90 25.17
N ILE A 308 -7.47 3.67 25.11
CA ILE A 308 -7.43 5.12 25.11
C ILE A 308 -7.96 5.63 26.44
N GLY A 309 -7.14 6.41 27.14
CA GLY A 309 -7.48 7.06 28.40
C GLY A 309 -8.65 8.04 28.29
N ALA A 310 -9.08 8.56 29.44
CA ALA A 310 -10.09 9.62 29.55
C ALA A 310 -9.55 10.97 29.06
N ASP A 311 -10.43 11.90 28.70
CA ASP A 311 -10.10 13.29 28.30
C ASP A 311 -9.06 13.42 27.15
N CYS A 312 -9.00 12.44 26.25
CA CYS A 312 -8.09 12.47 25.10
C CYS A 312 -8.70 13.22 23.91
N ARG A 313 -7.90 13.98 23.17
CA ARG A 313 -8.29 14.55 21.86
C ARG A 313 -7.39 14.01 20.76
N ILE A 314 -7.96 13.27 19.83
CA ILE A 314 -7.21 12.62 18.77
C ILE A 314 -7.90 12.97 17.45
N VAL A 315 -7.17 13.61 16.56
CA VAL A 315 -7.71 14.12 15.29
C VAL A 315 -6.76 13.73 14.16
N ASP A 316 -7.29 13.18 13.07
CA ASP A 316 -6.54 12.81 11.86
C ASP A 316 -5.34 11.87 12.16
N ALA A 317 -5.43 10.96 13.14
CA ALA A 317 -4.31 10.14 13.60
C ALA A 317 -4.50 8.64 13.32
N VAL A 318 -3.41 7.92 13.10
CA VAL A 318 -3.37 6.46 12.90
C VAL A 318 -2.69 5.81 14.09
N LEU A 319 -3.36 4.87 14.72
CA LEU A 319 -2.88 4.10 15.85
C LEU A 319 -2.83 2.63 15.39
N GLY A 320 -1.67 1.99 15.46
CA GLY A 320 -1.45 0.58 15.21
C GLY A 320 -1.90 -0.31 16.38
N ASN A 321 -1.68 -1.61 16.26
CA ASN A 321 -2.19 -2.59 17.23
C ASN A 321 -1.49 -2.45 18.60
N GLY A 322 -2.25 -2.66 19.69
CA GLY A 322 -1.74 -2.77 21.05
C GLY A 322 -1.34 -1.45 21.73
N ILE A 323 -1.71 -0.29 21.15
CA ILE A 323 -1.32 1.02 21.68
C ILE A 323 -2.10 1.38 22.94
N ARG A 324 -1.41 1.98 23.92
CA ARG A 324 -2.03 2.55 25.11
C ARG A 324 -1.80 4.07 25.12
N ILE A 325 -2.89 4.84 25.04
CA ILE A 325 -2.87 6.30 25.15
C ILE A 325 -3.27 6.67 26.58
N PRO A 326 -2.44 7.43 27.31
CA PRO A 326 -2.75 7.87 28.67
C PRO A 326 -3.82 8.96 28.69
N ASP A 327 -4.45 9.16 29.86
CA ASP A 327 -5.47 10.19 30.06
C ASP A 327 -4.96 11.60 29.70
N GLY A 328 -5.83 12.45 29.16
CA GLY A 328 -5.51 13.84 28.81
C GLY A 328 -4.66 14.03 27.56
N THR A 329 -4.43 12.99 26.76
CA THR A 329 -3.53 13.06 25.59
C THR A 329 -4.16 13.80 24.42
N ASN A 330 -3.46 14.79 23.86
CA ASN A 330 -3.86 15.49 22.64
C ASN A 330 -2.92 15.15 21.48
N LEU A 331 -3.38 14.34 20.52
CA LEU A 331 -2.63 13.97 19.33
C LEU A 331 -2.86 14.98 18.20
N GLN A 332 -1.76 15.45 17.63
CA GLN A 332 -1.79 16.37 16.49
C GLN A 332 -2.28 15.66 15.23
N LYS A 333 -2.76 16.45 14.26
CA LYS A 333 -3.19 15.94 12.96
C LYS A 333 -2.08 15.17 12.27
N GLN A 334 -2.43 14.09 11.57
CA GLN A 334 -1.52 13.21 10.80
C GLN A 334 -0.52 12.42 11.65
N SER A 335 -0.78 12.25 12.96
CA SER A 335 0.08 11.44 13.83
C SER A 335 -0.09 9.95 13.51
N ILE A 336 1.00 9.22 13.25
CA ILE A 336 1.00 7.75 13.14
C ILE A 336 1.75 7.18 14.34
N ILE A 337 1.11 6.30 15.10
CA ILE A 337 1.64 5.59 16.25
C ILE A 337 1.43 4.11 15.97
N SER A 338 2.42 3.26 16.18
CA SER A 338 2.29 1.78 16.08
C SER A 338 3.21 1.15 17.14
N SER A 339 2.95 -0.11 17.52
CA SER A 339 3.82 -0.87 18.43
C SER A 339 5.28 -0.98 17.96
N GLU A 340 5.54 -0.75 16.67
CA GLU A 340 6.86 -0.81 16.04
C GLU A 340 7.40 0.59 15.64
N VAL A 341 6.62 1.66 15.83
CA VAL A 341 6.99 3.02 15.38
C VAL A 341 8.08 3.71 16.22
N CYS A 342 8.63 3.07 17.27
CA CYS A 342 9.79 3.65 17.95
C CYS A 342 11.16 3.22 17.41
N HIS A 343 11.27 2.23 16.50
CA HIS A 343 12.60 1.78 16.07
C HIS A 343 12.79 1.60 14.56
N GLU A 344 11.84 1.04 13.80
CA GLU A 344 12.15 0.59 12.44
C GLU A 344 12.32 1.73 11.43
N SER A 345 11.50 2.78 11.48
CA SER A 345 11.66 3.95 10.59
C SER A 345 12.94 4.75 10.87
N LEU A 346 13.35 4.84 12.15
CA LEU A 346 14.63 5.46 12.52
C LEU A 346 15.80 4.58 12.10
N ILE A 347 15.69 3.25 12.25
CA ILE A 347 16.68 2.27 11.78
C ILE A 347 16.84 2.35 10.26
N ILE A 348 15.75 2.38 9.49
CA ILE A 348 15.79 2.51 8.02
C ILE A 348 16.40 3.85 7.61
N MET A 349 16.01 4.97 8.25
CA MET A 349 16.64 6.27 7.99
C MET A 349 18.14 6.26 8.32
N MET A 350 18.54 5.64 9.43
CA MET A 350 19.95 5.52 9.80
C MET A 350 20.72 4.59 8.87
N HIS A 351 20.11 3.51 8.37
CA HIS A 351 20.71 2.64 7.36
C HIS A 351 20.90 3.36 6.03
N ASN A 352 19.89 4.09 5.55
CA ASN A 352 19.99 4.90 4.34
C ASN A 352 21.08 5.96 4.47
N LEU A 353 21.18 6.62 5.64
CA LEU A 353 22.24 7.58 5.91
C LEU A 353 23.64 6.94 5.91
N ILE A 354 23.80 5.74 6.49
CA ILE A 354 25.07 4.99 6.44
C ILE A 354 25.45 4.68 4.98
N LEU A 355 24.48 4.28 4.15
CA LEU A 355 24.71 4.02 2.73
C LEU A 355 25.15 5.28 1.99
N GLU A 356 24.53 6.42 2.27
CA GLU A 356 24.87 7.71 1.65
C GLU A 356 26.27 8.22 2.06
N ILE A 357 26.64 8.06 3.33
CA ILE A 357 28.00 8.38 3.82
C ILE A 357 29.04 7.46 3.17
N ASN A 358 28.76 6.16 3.06
CA ASN A 358 29.66 5.21 2.43
C ASN A 358 29.79 5.44 0.91
N SER A 359 28.70 5.83 0.25
CA SER A 359 28.71 6.26 -1.15
C SER A 359 29.56 7.52 -1.32
N SER A 360 29.39 8.53 -0.45
CA SER A 360 30.20 9.75 -0.43
C SER A 360 31.68 9.46 -0.21
N LYS A 361 32.02 8.56 0.72
CA LYS A 361 33.41 8.11 0.94
C LYS A 361 34.02 7.60 -0.36
N LEU A 362 33.30 6.74 -1.10
CA LEU A 362 33.79 6.16 -2.35
C LEU A 362 33.94 7.22 -3.44
N ALA A 363 32.97 8.13 -3.55
CA ALA A 363 32.98 9.21 -4.54
C ALA A 363 34.14 10.20 -4.33
N TYR A 364 34.45 10.53 -3.08
CA TYR A 364 35.51 11.48 -2.73
C TYR A 364 36.84 10.82 -2.34
N ASN A 365 36.95 9.49 -2.45
CA ASN A 365 38.12 8.69 -2.09
C ASN A 365 38.71 9.01 -0.70
N ILE A 366 37.83 9.10 0.31
CA ILE A 366 38.19 9.49 1.68
C ILE A 366 38.57 8.26 2.51
N SER A 367 39.57 8.38 3.38
CA SER A 367 39.96 7.31 4.31
C SER A 367 38.88 7.06 5.36
N MET A 368 38.79 5.85 5.92
CA MET A 368 37.81 5.56 6.99
C MET A 368 38.06 6.38 8.27
N GLU A 369 39.30 6.80 8.51
CA GLU A 369 39.66 7.63 9.66
C GLU A 369 39.15 9.06 9.47
N ASP A 370 39.32 9.62 8.27
CA ASP A 370 38.81 10.94 7.92
C ASP A 370 37.27 10.96 7.86
N VAL A 371 36.64 9.89 7.35
CA VAL A 371 35.17 9.73 7.41
C VAL A 371 34.69 9.78 8.86
N ALA A 372 35.33 9.05 9.77
CA ALA A 372 34.96 9.07 11.18
C ALA A 372 35.10 10.48 11.79
N LYS A 373 36.13 11.24 11.43
CA LYS A 373 36.30 12.62 11.87
C LYS A 373 35.18 13.54 11.33
N TYR A 374 34.93 13.51 10.02
CA TYR A 374 33.96 14.40 9.37
C TYR A 374 32.51 14.10 9.77
N VAL A 375 32.14 12.82 9.92
CA VAL A 375 30.80 12.43 10.37
C VAL A 375 30.53 12.95 11.78
N PHE A 376 31.49 12.85 12.69
CA PHE A 376 31.30 13.36 14.05
C PHE A 376 31.30 14.89 14.10
N PHE A 377 32.16 15.53 13.29
CA PHE A 377 32.19 16.97 13.18
C PHE A 377 30.84 17.52 12.66
N ALA A 378 30.27 16.92 11.61
CA ALA A 378 28.95 17.26 11.11
C ALA A 378 27.85 17.01 12.17
N PHE A 379 27.95 15.91 12.92
CA PHE A 379 27.04 15.62 14.03
C PHE A 379 27.08 16.71 15.11
N LEU A 380 28.26 17.23 15.46
CA LEU A 380 28.41 18.33 16.42
C LEU A 380 27.82 19.65 15.91
N CYS A 381 27.82 19.89 14.60
CA CYS A 381 27.23 21.07 13.98
C CYS A 381 25.69 21.03 13.86
N LEU A 382 25.04 19.93 14.26
CA LEU A 382 23.58 19.84 14.24
C LEU A 382 22.92 20.78 15.27
N PRO A 383 21.72 21.32 14.95
CA PRO A 383 20.98 22.16 15.89
C PRO A 383 20.60 21.36 17.15
N GLY A 384 20.79 21.96 18.33
CA GLY A 384 20.47 21.33 19.61
C GLY A 384 21.65 20.76 20.38
N ASN A 385 22.89 20.95 19.90
CA ASN A 385 24.12 20.59 20.63
C ASN A 385 24.62 21.68 21.60
N ASP A 386 23.78 22.66 21.92
CA ASP A 386 24.13 23.86 22.71
C ASP A 386 24.44 23.56 24.19
N SER A 387 24.18 22.34 24.67
CA SER A 387 24.44 21.94 26.05
C SER A 387 24.77 20.45 26.15
N TRP A 388 25.53 20.08 27.19
CA TRP A 388 25.90 18.69 27.44
C TRP A 388 24.70 17.74 27.59
N ILE A 389 23.61 18.22 28.20
CA ILE A 389 22.40 17.42 28.42
C ILE A 389 21.74 17.07 27.08
N LYS A 390 21.54 18.08 26.22
CA LYS A 390 20.95 17.87 24.89
C LYS A 390 21.86 17.05 23.97
N LEU A 391 23.18 17.26 24.02
CA LEU A 391 24.15 16.45 23.27
C LEU A 391 24.06 14.97 23.67
N LYS A 392 23.94 14.68 24.98
CA LYS A 392 23.78 13.31 25.48
C LYS A 392 22.48 12.67 24.98
N GLU A 393 21.37 13.42 24.95
CA GLU A 393 20.10 12.97 24.37
C GLU A 393 20.21 12.73 22.85
N LEU A 394 20.95 13.60 22.14
CA LEU A 394 21.20 13.46 20.71
C LEU A 394 22.04 12.19 20.42
N CYS A 395 23.10 11.96 21.18
CA CYS A 395 23.93 10.76 21.06
C CYS A 395 23.13 9.46 21.23
N GLN A 396 22.12 9.44 22.11
CA GLN A 396 21.23 8.29 22.28
C GLN A 396 20.35 8.05 21.05
N LYS A 397 19.84 9.12 20.42
CA LYS A 397 19.04 9.02 19.19
C LYS A 397 19.85 8.53 17.99
N TRP A 398 21.14 8.87 17.94
CA TRP A 398 22.04 8.57 16.82
C TRP A 398 22.95 7.36 17.08
N ILE A 399 22.67 6.57 18.11
CA ILE A 399 23.55 5.49 18.59
C ILE A 399 23.88 4.46 17.51
N LEU A 400 22.95 4.18 16.60
CA LEU A 400 23.14 3.23 15.49
C LEU A 400 24.21 3.69 14.50
N LEU A 401 24.19 4.97 14.12
CA LEU A 401 25.22 5.57 13.26
C LEU A 401 26.58 5.56 13.97
N LEU A 402 26.59 5.93 15.24
CA LEU A 402 27.82 6.00 16.02
C LEU A 402 28.45 4.60 16.22
N GLN A 403 27.64 3.58 16.50
CA GLN A 403 28.10 2.20 16.60
C GLN A 403 28.63 1.65 15.27
N ASN A 404 28.19 2.18 14.13
CA ASN A 404 28.71 1.76 12.83
C ASN A 404 30.15 2.25 12.60
N TYR A 405 30.41 3.54 12.84
CA TYR A 405 31.68 4.18 12.48
C TYR A 405 32.75 4.18 13.59
N TYR A 406 32.36 4.12 14.87
CA TYR A 406 33.27 4.32 16.02
C TYR A 406 33.54 3.05 16.85
N LYS A 407 33.32 1.86 16.28
CA LYS A 407 33.73 0.59 16.91
C LYS A 407 35.26 0.47 17.09
N PRO A 408 36.10 0.75 16.08
CA PRO A 408 37.56 0.64 16.22
C PRO A 408 38.17 1.78 17.05
N LYS A 409 39.20 1.48 17.85
CA LYS A 409 39.93 2.50 18.66
C LYS A 409 40.46 3.66 17.82
N LYS A 410 40.92 3.40 16.60
CA LYS A 410 41.41 4.44 15.68
C LYS A 410 40.31 5.45 15.33
N SER A 411 39.10 4.99 15.03
CA SER A 411 37.95 5.86 14.78
C SER A 411 37.52 6.65 16.01
N GLN A 412 37.63 6.05 17.21
CA GLN A 412 37.33 6.75 18.48
C GLN A 412 38.31 7.90 18.75
N ILE A 413 39.58 7.77 18.35
CA ILE A 413 40.55 8.87 18.42
C ILE A 413 40.12 10.00 17.46
N GLN A 414 39.66 9.67 16.25
CA GLN A 414 39.17 10.66 15.28
C GLN A 414 37.93 11.41 15.76
N LEU A 415 37.07 10.77 16.56
CA LEU A 415 35.95 11.42 17.24
C LEU A 415 36.44 12.50 18.23
N LEU A 416 37.46 12.20 19.03
CA LEU A 416 38.04 13.17 19.97
C LEU A 416 38.68 14.36 19.24
N LEU A 417 39.38 14.10 18.14
CA LEU A 417 39.94 15.15 17.29
C LEU A 417 38.85 16.03 16.66
N ALA A 418 37.69 15.46 16.30
CA ALA A 418 36.56 16.24 15.80
C ALA A 418 35.98 17.17 16.88
N ILE A 419 35.91 16.73 18.14
CA ILE A 419 35.50 17.57 19.27
C ILE A 419 36.50 18.71 19.49
N GLU A 420 37.81 18.41 19.50
CA GLU A 420 38.86 19.41 19.66
C GLU A 420 38.78 20.51 18.59
N VAL A 421 38.60 20.11 17.33
CA VAL A 421 38.43 21.06 16.21
C VAL A 421 37.17 21.89 16.39
N ASN A 422 36.04 21.29 16.76
CA ASN A 422 34.79 22.02 16.95
C ASN A 422 34.88 23.06 18.10
N VAL A 423 35.48 22.68 19.22
CA VAL A 423 35.71 23.58 20.36
C VAL A 423 36.65 24.73 19.97
N ASN A 424 37.71 24.46 19.21
CA ASN A 424 38.63 25.50 18.73
C ASN A 424 37.95 26.48 17.75
N VAL A 425 37.08 25.98 16.86
CA VAL A 425 36.30 26.82 15.94
C VAL A 425 35.28 27.68 16.71
N CYS A 426 34.60 27.12 17.70
CA CYS A 426 33.68 27.86 18.57
C CYS A 426 34.40 28.89 19.47
N ASN A 427 35.62 28.59 19.94
CA ASN A 427 36.43 29.52 20.71
C ASN A 427 37.02 30.66 19.87
N GLN A 428 37.35 30.43 18.59
CA GLN A 428 37.78 31.50 17.68
C GLN A 428 36.67 32.53 17.41
N LEU A 429 35.40 32.12 17.43
CA LEU A 429 34.25 33.04 17.39
C LEU A 429 34.12 33.90 18.67
N PHE A 430 34.64 33.43 19.80
CA PHE A 430 34.67 34.18 21.06
C PHE A 430 35.81 35.22 21.12
N VAL A 431 36.93 34.98 20.43
CA VAL A 431 38.07 35.91 20.38
C VAL A 431 37.82 37.10 19.43
N TYR A 432 36.89 36.99 18.49
CA TYR A 432 36.50 38.10 17.60
C TYR A 432 35.38 39.01 18.16
N TYR A 433 34.87 38.72 19.36
CA TYR A 433 33.83 39.50 20.05
C TYR A 433 34.25 40.02 21.44
N LEU A 434 35.57 40.04 21.72
CA LEU A 434 36.22 40.86 22.73
C LEU A 434 37.15 41.84 22.02
#